data_AF-A0A1I4Y0U0-F1
#
_entry.id   AF-A0A1I4Y0U0-F1
#
_cell.length_a   1.000
_cell.length_b   1.000
_cell.length_c   1.000
_cell.angle_alpha   90.00
_cell.angle_beta   90.00
_cell.angle_gamma   90.00
#
_symmetry.space_group_name_H-M   'P 1'
#
loop_
_entity.id
_entity.type
_entity.pdbx_description
1 polymer ?
#
loop_
_entity_poly.entity_id
_entity_poly.type
_entity_poly.pdbx_seq_one_letter_code
_entity_poly.pdbx_strand_id
1 'polypeptide(L)'
;MPYALSYAAADKLDFSVPQALTVVAVCALTALVSNMALAVFNDGVRPFLLDFIRGNTNRGEMTAVSFGLSAGFVFGLGAPMALSTGVLNPWLLFLPTDILGLFAPRRWLAPILGGAWGALVVFGLSGANNAAHDLPVDFLTAMQEMATPILFMFLLFPVIAIATQFGRVHGIACFVVEIAIVVLSMKAWPDQFPGALAMAAGVLMLLGFSLAKDLRERRTARAAGAAEKADAPGAATIPADGKPAGDPVASLFGANAERLRRHLPWFALLGAALAAMVNLHIFGGGEATSFLVAKGDYGEAAQVDFYRAFGFLPLIATTALASGAYQIVGFTFIYPLAYLAPNVAVAAVGGAVLLTLEILALSYIGKGLAMLPSIRDASDHLRNAIGKTLEIAILFGAIAAAAKMGGGLGIALVGGLYLLNESLGRPIVRLAAGPAAVVVAGIALNVLHWLDLFTPLKG
;
A
#
# COMPACT_ATOMS: atom_id res chain seq x y z
N MET A 1 -30.94 -6.41 6.23
CA MET A 1 -30.49 -5.01 6.23
C MET A 1 -29.70 -4.77 4.95
N PRO A 2 -30.07 -3.81 4.08
CA PRO A 2 -29.47 -3.69 2.74
C PRO A 2 -28.05 -3.07 2.72
N TYR A 3 -27.43 -2.84 3.89
CA TYR A 3 -26.12 -2.19 3.99
C TYR A 3 -25.06 -3.03 4.73
N ALA A 4 -25.40 -4.25 5.13
CA ALA A 4 -24.38 -5.22 5.46
C ALA A 4 -23.80 -5.69 4.12
N LEU A 5 -22.54 -5.32 3.84
CA LEU A 5 -21.81 -5.92 2.73
C LEU A 5 -21.74 -7.43 3.03
N SER A 6 -22.61 -8.19 2.38
CA SER A 6 -22.59 -9.65 2.46
C SER A 6 -21.42 -10.11 1.61
N TYR A 7 -20.25 -10.24 2.23
CA TYR A 7 -19.14 -10.94 1.59
C TYR A 7 -19.53 -12.41 1.55
N ALA A 8 -19.70 -12.96 0.35
CA ALA A 8 -19.70 -14.40 0.20
C ALA A 8 -18.35 -14.88 0.74
N ALA A 9 -18.37 -15.82 1.69
CA ALA A 9 -17.15 -16.41 2.18
C ALA A 9 -16.34 -16.90 0.98
N ALA A 10 -15.05 -16.58 0.94
CA ALA A 10 -14.13 -17.31 0.07
C ALA A 10 -14.07 -18.73 0.65
N ASP A 11 -15.02 -19.59 0.25
CA ASP A 11 -15.18 -20.93 0.81
C ASP A 11 -13.86 -21.73 0.71
N LYS A 12 -13.00 -21.43 -0.28
CA LYS A 12 -11.64 -21.97 -0.42
C LYS A 12 -10.69 -21.00 -1.12
N LEU A 13 -9.51 -20.81 -0.55
CA LEU A 13 -8.31 -20.27 -1.22
C LEU A 13 -7.76 -21.33 -2.19
N ASP A 14 -8.46 -21.60 -3.30
CA ASP A 14 -8.04 -22.57 -4.31
C ASP A 14 -7.50 -21.85 -5.56
N PHE A 15 -6.17 -21.82 -5.68
CA PHE A 15 -5.50 -21.27 -6.85
C PHE A 15 -5.47 -22.29 -7.98
N SER A 16 -5.94 -21.89 -9.17
CA SER A 16 -5.69 -22.67 -10.38
C SER A 16 -4.18 -22.80 -10.65
N VAL A 17 -3.78 -23.86 -11.35
CA VAL A 17 -2.36 -24.08 -11.70
C VAL A 17 -1.72 -22.84 -12.38
N PRO A 18 -2.38 -22.15 -13.33
CA PRO A 18 -1.84 -20.93 -13.92
C PRO A 18 -1.68 -19.78 -12.92
N GLN A 19 -2.64 -19.61 -12.00
CA GLN A 19 -2.55 -18.60 -10.93
C GLN A 19 -1.39 -18.90 -9.97
N ALA A 20 -1.27 -20.14 -9.52
CA ALA A 20 -0.18 -20.61 -8.67
C ALA A 20 1.19 -20.36 -9.31
N LEU A 21 1.36 -20.78 -10.57
CA LEU A 21 2.60 -20.57 -11.32
C LEU A 21 2.91 -19.08 -11.52
N THR A 22 1.90 -18.25 -11.73
CA THR A 22 2.07 -16.80 -11.86
C THR A 22 2.59 -16.19 -10.56
N VAL A 23 2.01 -16.56 -9.40
CA VAL A 23 2.47 -16.08 -8.09
C VAL A 23 3.92 -16.50 -7.82
N VAL A 24 4.26 -17.77 -8.09
CA VAL A 24 5.63 -18.28 -7.95
C VAL A 24 6.60 -17.52 -8.84
N ALA A 25 6.25 -17.30 -10.11
CA ALA A 25 7.09 -16.58 -11.06
C ALA A 25 7.30 -15.11 -10.67
N VAL A 26 6.23 -14.43 -10.22
CA VAL A 26 6.32 -13.05 -9.72
C VAL A 26 7.22 -12.98 -8.49
N CYS A 27 7.06 -13.89 -7.51
CA CYS A 27 7.89 -13.89 -6.31
C CYS A 27 9.37 -14.18 -6.62
N ALA A 28 9.63 -15.06 -7.59
CA ALA A 28 10.99 -15.32 -8.08
C ALA A 28 11.60 -14.05 -8.72
N LEU A 29 10.81 -13.34 -9.53
CA LEU A 29 11.24 -12.12 -10.19
C LEU A 29 11.47 -10.97 -9.20
N THR A 30 10.57 -10.75 -8.24
CA THR A 30 10.73 -9.70 -7.22
C THR A 30 11.96 -9.97 -6.37
N ALA A 31 12.18 -11.20 -5.91
CA ALA A 31 13.39 -11.55 -5.17
C ALA A 31 14.67 -11.31 -5.99
N LEU A 32 14.67 -11.60 -7.28
CA LEU A 32 15.81 -11.32 -8.17
C LEU A 32 16.08 -9.82 -8.31
N VAL A 33 15.04 -9.01 -8.51
CA VAL A 33 15.17 -7.57 -8.65
C VAL A 33 15.61 -6.92 -7.32
N SER A 34 15.13 -7.41 -6.18
CA SER A 34 15.59 -7.00 -4.84
C SER A 34 17.04 -7.43 -4.59
N ASN A 35 17.47 -8.60 -5.06
CA ASN A 35 18.87 -9.04 -4.97
C ASN A 35 19.84 -8.12 -5.70
N MET A 36 19.40 -7.57 -6.83
CA MET A 36 20.14 -6.60 -7.63
C MET A 36 20.06 -5.17 -7.08
N ALA A 37 19.34 -4.95 -5.97
CA ALA A 37 19.02 -3.63 -5.42
C ALA A 37 18.44 -2.68 -6.49
N LEU A 38 17.62 -3.22 -7.40
CA LEU A 38 16.95 -2.44 -8.44
C LEU A 38 15.57 -1.97 -8.00
N ALA A 39 14.85 -2.80 -7.26
CA ALA A 39 13.57 -2.43 -6.66
C ALA A 39 13.37 -3.16 -5.33
N VAL A 40 12.61 -2.54 -4.43
CA VAL A 40 12.08 -3.15 -3.21
C VAL A 40 10.66 -2.65 -2.96
N PHE A 41 9.83 -3.48 -2.34
CA PHE A 41 8.48 -3.10 -1.95
C PHE A 41 8.47 -2.25 -0.69
N ASN A 42 9.26 -2.61 0.33
CA ASN A 42 9.29 -1.85 1.57
C ASN A 42 9.89 -0.45 1.36
N ASP A 43 9.05 0.59 1.46
CA ASP A 43 9.47 1.99 1.37
C ASP A 43 10.54 2.36 2.40
N GLY A 44 10.50 1.77 3.60
CA GLY A 44 11.46 2.01 4.66
C GLY A 44 12.85 1.42 4.39
N VAL A 45 12.95 0.39 3.53
CA VAL A 45 14.21 -0.25 3.14
C VAL A 45 14.92 0.54 2.04
N ARG A 46 14.15 1.18 1.16
CA ARG A 46 14.67 1.84 -0.05
C ARG A 46 15.76 2.89 0.22
N PRO A 47 15.67 3.78 1.25
CA PRO A 47 16.71 4.77 1.53
C PRO A 47 18.08 4.14 1.83
N PHE A 48 18.12 2.97 2.46
CA PHE A 48 19.35 2.29 2.85
C PHE A 48 20.04 1.57 1.68
N LEU A 49 19.33 1.37 0.56
CA LEU A 49 19.90 0.68 -0.60
C LEU A 49 21.02 1.45 -1.27
N LEU A 50 21.08 2.78 -1.12
CA LEU A 50 22.18 3.56 -1.69
C LEU A 50 23.53 3.14 -1.07
N ASP A 51 23.56 3.00 0.25
CA ASP A 51 24.75 2.60 0.98
C ASP A 51 25.16 1.16 0.65
N PHE A 52 24.17 0.29 0.45
CA PHE A 52 24.41 -1.06 -0.04
C PHE A 52 24.99 -1.08 -1.46
N ILE A 53 24.45 -0.27 -2.38
CA ILE A 53 24.94 -0.16 -3.76
C ILE A 53 26.38 0.39 -3.80
N ARG A 54 26.73 1.30 -2.88
CA ARG A 54 28.08 1.86 -2.74
C ARG A 54 29.06 0.95 -2.02
N GLY A 55 28.59 -0.14 -1.39
CA GLY A 55 29.41 -1.06 -0.62
C GLY A 55 29.72 -0.61 0.80
N ASN A 56 29.00 0.39 1.32
CA ASN A 56 29.16 0.89 2.69
C ASN A 56 28.54 -0.06 3.72
N THR A 57 27.51 -0.81 3.33
CA THR A 57 26.85 -1.83 4.17
C THR A 57 26.96 -3.19 3.52
N ASN A 58 27.10 -4.23 4.33
CA ASN A 58 27.10 -5.59 3.82
C ASN A 58 25.68 -6.15 3.62
N ARG A 59 25.59 -7.31 2.98
CA ARG A 59 24.32 -7.96 2.65
C ARG A 59 23.55 -8.43 3.90
N GLY A 60 24.26 -8.86 4.94
CA GLY A 60 23.67 -9.28 6.20
C GLY A 60 22.99 -8.13 6.93
N GLU A 61 23.65 -6.98 7.01
CA GLU A 61 23.11 -5.74 7.58
C GLU A 61 21.85 -5.29 6.85
N MET A 62 21.87 -5.25 5.51
CA MET A 62 20.66 -4.91 4.75
C MET A 62 19.53 -5.92 4.94
N THR A 63 19.86 -7.20 5.06
CA THR A 63 18.85 -8.23 5.34
C THR A 63 18.23 -8.02 6.71
N ALA A 64 19.02 -7.68 7.73
CA ALA A 64 18.54 -7.40 9.07
C ALA A 64 17.63 -6.16 9.12
N VAL A 65 18.02 -5.07 8.42
CA VAL A 65 17.17 -3.87 8.27
C VAL A 65 15.85 -4.21 7.58
N SER A 66 15.91 -4.95 6.47
CA SER A 66 14.71 -5.37 5.74
C SER A 66 13.79 -6.27 6.57
N PHE A 67 14.37 -7.23 7.29
CA PHE A 67 13.62 -8.12 8.17
C PHE A 67 12.94 -7.35 9.30
N GLY A 68 13.67 -6.49 10.01
CA GLY A 68 13.15 -5.71 11.12
C GLY A 68 12.00 -4.78 10.73
N LEU A 69 12.08 -4.17 9.53
CA LEU A 69 11.04 -3.28 9.02
C LEU A 69 9.81 -4.00 8.42
N SER A 70 9.91 -5.31 8.16
CA SER A 70 8.92 -6.05 7.37
C SER A 70 8.19 -7.13 8.15
N ALA A 71 8.87 -7.82 9.08
CA ALA A 71 8.35 -9.05 9.71
C ALA A 71 6.97 -8.86 10.36
N GLY A 72 6.76 -7.75 11.07
CA GLY A 72 5.48 -7.42 11.69
C GLY A 72 4.32 -7.29 10.69
N PHE A 73 4.58 -6.72 9.51
CA PHE A 73 3.58 -6.60 8.45
C PHE A 73 3.29 -7.93 7.77
N VAL A 74 4.31 -8.77 7.55
CA VAL A 74 4.14 -10.08 6.90
C VAL A 74 3.17 -10.96 7.70
N PHE A 75 3.46 -11.14 8.99
CA PHE A 75 2.71 -12.08 9.82
C PHE A 75 1.46 -11.47 10.47
N GLY A 76 1.45 -10.17 10.76
CA GLY A 76 0.33 -9.56 11.46
C GLY A 76 -0.66 -8.81 10.57
N LEU A 77 -0.32 -8.48 9.32
CA LEU A 77 -1.24 -7.89 8.36
C LEU A 77 -1.40 -8.76 7.11
N GLY A 78 -0.29 -9.14 6.48
CA GLY A 78 -0.28 -9.85 5.20
C GLY A 78 -0.99 -11.19 5.24
N ALA A 79 -0.52 -12.13 6.07
CA ALA A 79 -1.13 -13.45 6.17
C ALA A 79 -2.58 -13.41 6.68
N PRO A 80 -2.92 -12.67 7.77
CA PRO A 80 -4.29 -12.59 8.25
C PRO A 80 -5.25 -12.00 7.21
N MET A 81 -4.84 -10.93 6.50
CA MET A 81 -5.68 -10.34 5.46
C MET A 81 -5.91 -11.31 4.30
N ALA A 82 -4.85 -11.99 3.83
CA ALA A 82 -4.98 -12.94 2.73
C ALA A 82 -5.91 -14.12 3.07
N LEU A 83 -5.84 -14.63 4.31
CA LEU A 83 -6.75 -15.67 4.79
C LEU A 83 -8.19 -15.16 4.92
N SER A 84 -8.38 -13.92 5.37
CA SER A 84 -9.73 -13.36 5.55
C SER A 84 -10.45 -13.04 4.23
N THR A 85 -9.72 -12.58 3.21
CA THR A 85 -10.30 -12.14 1.94
C THR A 85 -10.21 -13.18 0.84
N GLY A 86 -9.36 -14.19 0.99
CA GLY A 86 -8.99 -15.09 -0.09
C GLY A 86 -8.16 -14.42 -1.21
N VAL A 87 -7.69 -13.19 -0.99
CA VAL A 87 -6.94 -12.39 -1.97
C VAL A 87 -5.55 -12.11 -1.44
N LEU A 88 -4.52 -12.49 -2.22
CA LEU A 88 -3.12 -12.23 -1.88
C LEU A 88 -2.84 -10.73 -1.85
N ASN A 89 -1.82 -10.33 -1.10
CA ASN A 89 -1.50 -8.91 -0.91
C ASN A 89 0.02 -8.67 -0.89
N PRO A 90 0.47 -7.41 -1.06
CA PRO A 90 1.87 -7.08 -1.25
C PRO A 90 2.70 -7.33 0.01
N TRP A 91 2.11 -7.19 1.20
CA TRP A 91 2.80 -7.44 2.46
C TRP A 91 3.19 -8.91 2.62
N LEU A 92 2.34 -9.83 2.13
CA LEU A 92 2.62 -11.26 2.20
C LEU A 92 3.57 -11.74 1.11
N LEU A 93 3.49 -11.19 -0.11
CA LEU A 93 4.33 -11.63 -1.21
C LEU A 93 5.66 -10.88 -1.26
N PHE A 94 5.62 -9.55 -1.25
CA PHE A 94 6.78 -8.77 -1.67
C PHE A 94 7.73 -8.44 -0.54
N LEU A 95 7.23 -8.21 0.68
CA LEU A 95 8.11 -7.98 1.84
C LEU A 95 9.03 -9.19 2.11
N PRO A 96 8.57 -10.46 2.07
CA PRO A 96 9.47 -11.59 2.20
C PRO A 96 10.41 -11.72 1.01
N THR A 97 9.96 -11.44 -0.22
CA THR A 97 10.87 -11.48 -1.38
C THR A 97 11.93 -10.39 -1.33
N ASP A 98 11.66 -9.25 -0.71
CA ASP A 98 12.69 -8.23 -0.43
C ASP A 98 13.74 -8.77 0.53
N ILE A 99 13.32 -9.40 1.63
CA ILE A 99 14.21 -10.02 2.62
C ILE A 99 15.04 -11.14 1.95
N LEU A 100 14.39 -12.07 1.26
CA LEU A 100 15.03 -13.22 0.63
C LEU A 100 15.94 -12.82 -0.54
N GLY A 101 15.52 -11.82 -1.32
CA GLY A 101 16.32 -11.25 -2.40
C GLY A 101 17.58 -10.58 -1.86
N LEU A 102 17.44 -9.75 -0.83
CA LEU A 102 18.60 -9.13 -0.18
C LEU A 102 19.48 -10.18 0.50
N PHE A 103 18.92 -11.19 1.15
CA PHE A 103 19.65 -12.29 1.80
C PHE A 103 20.49 -13.13 0.83
N ALA A 104 19.96 -13.40 -0.38
CA ALA A 104 20.59 -14.30 -1.33
C ALA A 104 22.01 -13.83 -1.73
N PRO A 105 23.07 -14.64 -1.52
CA PRO A 105 24.43 -14.22 -1.85
C PRO A 105 24.70 -14.24 -3.36
N ARG A 106 23.97 -15.07 -4.11
CA ARG A 106 24.13 -15.24 -5.56
C ARG A 106 22.83 -14.91 -6.28
N ARG A 107 22.95 -14.29 -7.46
CA ARG A 107 21.81 -13.86 -8.29
C ARG A 107 20.86 -14.99 -8.67
N TRP A 108 21.37 -16.20 -8.86
CA TRP A 108 20.54 -17.36 -9.23
C TRP A 108 19.82 -18.00 -8.04
N LEU A 109 20.28 -17.75 -6.80
CA LEU A 109 19.61 -18.24 -5.59
C LEU A 109 18.38 -17.39 -5.23
N ALA A 110 18.43 -16.09 -5.51
CA ALA A 110 17.33 -15.17 -5.24
C ALA A 110 15.98 -15.62 -5.85
N PRO A 111 15.88 -15.95 -7.15
CA PRO A 111 14.62 -16.42 -7.73
C PRO A 111 14.17 -17.78 -7.18
N ILE A 112 15.09 -18.64 -6.77
CA ILE A 112 14.73 -19.93 -6.14
C ILE A 112 14.08 -19.68 -4.77
N LEU A 113 14.69 -18.82 -3.94
CA LEU A 113 14.14 -18.48 -2.63
C LEU A 113 12.79 -17.74 -2.75
N GLY A 114 12.71 -16.76 -3.65
CA GLY A 114 11.47 -16.04 -3.94
C GLY A 114 10.36 -16.96 -4.46
N GLY A 115 10.69 -17.83 -5.43
CA GLY A 115 9.74 -18.81 -5.96
C GLY A 115 9.29 -19.82 -4.91
N ALA A 116 10.21 -20.29 -4.06
CA ALA A 116 9.88 -21.17 -2.94
C ALA A 116 8.93 -20.51 -1.94
N TRP A 117 9.13 -19.21 -1.65
CA TRP A 117 8.18 -18.44 -0.84
C TRP A 117 6.81 -18.32 -1.52
N GLY A 118 6.77 -17.98 -2.81
CA GLY A 118 5.52 -17.94 -3.56
C GLY A 118 4.76 -19.27 -3.54
N ALA A 119 5.48 -20.39 -3.67
CA ALA A 119 4.91 -21.73 -3.57
C ALA A 119 4.40 -22.01 -2.16
N LEU A 120 5.19 -21.68 -1.13
CA LEU A 120 4.78 -21.81 0.26
C LEU A 120 3.52 -21.02 0.56
N VAL A 121 3.40 -19.79 0.04
CA VAL A 121 2.21 -18.96 0.21
C VAL A 121 1.01 -19.63 -0.47
N VAL A 122 1.12 -19.96 -1.76
CA VAL A 122 0.01 -20.55 -2.52
C VAL A 122 -0.47 -21.86 -1.89
N PHE A 123 0.42 -22.81 -1.65
CA PHE A 123 0.03 -24.12 -1.11
C PHE A 123 -0.25 -24.08 0.40
N GLY A 124 0.49 -23.26 1.14
CA GLY A 124 0.35 -23.11 2.59
C GLY A 124 -0.92 -22.38 3.00
N LEU A 125 -1.33 -21.34 2.27
CA LEU A 125 -2.62 -20.68 2.52
C LEU A 125 -3.79 -21.61 2.23
N SER A 126 -3.79 -22.34 1.12
CA SER A 126 -4.86 -23.30 0.82
C SER A 126 -4.99 -24.36 1.93
N GLY A 127 -3.87 -24.90 2.40
CA GLY A 127 -3.85 -25.85 3.51
C GLY A 127 -4.33 -25.24 4.83
N ALA A 128 -3.83 -24.04 5.18
CA ALA A 128 -4.22 -23.34 6.40
C ALA A 128 -5.69 -22.92 6.40
N ASN A 129 -6.22 -22.49 5.25
CA ASN A 129 -7.62 -22.11 5.09
C ASN A 129 -8.55 -23.30 5.36
N ASN A 130 -8.26 -24.45 4.74
CA ASN A 130 -9.05 -25.67 4.95
C ASN A 130 -9.00 -26.12 6.42
N ALA A 131 -7.81 -26.17 7.01
CA ALA A 131 -7.65 -26.57 8.41
C ALA A 131 -8.35 -25.60 9.39
N ALA A 132 -8.40 -24.30 9.07
CA ALA A 132 -9.02 -23.31 9.94
C ALA A 132 -10.56 -23.33 9.88
N HIS A 133 -11.16 -23.66 8.74
CA HIS A 133 -12.62 -23.82 8.64
C HIS A 133 -13.13 -25.09 9.34
N ASP A 134 -12.28 -26.11 9.49
CA ASP A 134 -12.62 -27.34 10.23
C ASP A 134 -12.61 -27.13 11.77
N LEU A 135 -12.17 -25.96 12.24
CA LEU A 135 -12.11 -25.65 13.66
C LEU A 135 -13.50 -25.28 14.23
N PRO A 136 -13.80 -25.66 15.49
CA PRO A 136 -15.05 -25.30 16.18
C PRO A 136 -15.37 -23.80 16.21
N VAL A 137 -14.34 -22.96 16.26
CA VAL A 137 -14.43 -21.50 16.10
C VAL A 137 -13.78 -21.12 14.78
N ASP A 138 -14.61 -20.83 13.79
CA ASP A 138 -14.18 -20.31 12.50
C ASP A 138 -13.82 -18.82 12.61
N PHE A 139 -12.58 -18.56 12.98
CA PHE A 139 -12.06 -17.21 13.09
C PHE A 139 -11.80 -16.55 11.74
N LEU A 140 -11.66 -17.31 10.64
CA LEU A 140 -11.45 -16.75 9.30
C LEU A 140 -12.72 -16.09 8.77
N THR A 141 -13.85 -16.77 8.89
CA THR A 141 -15.16 -16.19 8.55
C THR A 141 -15.50 -15.01 9.46
N ALA A 142 -15.05 -15.03 10.71
CA ALA A 142 -15.23 -13.88 11.59
C ALA A 142 -14.37 -12.67 11.20
N MET A 143 -13.15 -12.88 10.71
CA MET A 143 -12.27 -11.80 10.22
C MET A 143 -12.86 -11.01 9.05
N GLN A 144 -13.82 -11.56 8.31
CA GLN A 144 -14.52 -10.81 7.25
C GLN A 144 -15.33 -9.63 7.79
N GLU A 145 -15.69 -9.62 9.09
CA GLU A 145 -16.31 -8.46 9.74
C GLU A 145 -15.41 -7.22 9.73
N MET A 146 -14.11 -7.39 9.49
CA MET A 146 -13.17 -6.28 9.33
C MET A 146 -13.42 -5.45 8.09
N ALA A 147 -14.05 -6.04 7.06
CA ALA A 147 -14.25 -5.41 5.77
C ALA A 147 -15.08 -4.12 5.85
N THR A 148 -16.20 -4.16 6.58
CA THR A 148 -17.12 -3.02 6.67
C THR A 148 -16.47 -1.80 7.33
N PRO A 149 -15.87 -1.90 8.52
CA PRO A 149 -15.11 -0.79 9.11
C PRO A 149 -13.98 -0.32 8.20
N ILE A 150 -13.21 -1.23 7.61
CA ILE A 150 -12.10 -0.88 6.71
C ILE A 150 -12.61 -0.04 5.54
N LEU A 151 -13.60 -0.49 4.78
CA LEU A 151 -14.08 0.24 3.62
C LEU A 151 -14.70 1.60 3.96
N PHE A 152 -15.57 1.65 4.98
CA PHE A 152 -16.30 2.87 5.30
C PHE A 152 -15.51 3.91 6.11
N MET A 153 -14.47 3.50 6.83
CA MET A 153 -13.57 4.46 7.48
C MET A 153 -12.41 4.85 6.58
N PHE A 154 -11.95 3.95 5.70
CA PHE A 154 -10.90 4.26 4.73
C PHE A 154 -11.32 5.40 3.81
N LEU A 155 -12.59 5.44 3.37
CA LEU A 155 -13.05 6.52 2.47
C LEU A 155 -12.81 7.94 3.01
N LEU A 156 -12.64 8.10 4.33
CA LEU A 156 -12.43 9.38 5.00
C LEU A 156 -10.96 9.85 4.99
N PHE A 157 -10.03 9.13 4.38
CA PHE A 157 -8.63 9.59 4.32
C PHE A 157 -8.49 10.99 3.67
N PRO A 158 -9.26 11.39 2.63
CA PRO A 158 -9.12 12.73 2.07
C PRO A 158 -9.60 13.81 3.06
N VAL A 159 -10.67 13.55 3.83
CA VAL A 159 -11.13 14.44 4.91
C VAL A 159 -10.01 14.72 5.91
N ILE A 160 -9.33 13.66 6.38
CA ILE A 160 -8.25 13.80 7.36
C ILE A 160 -7.04 14.52 6.74
N ALA A 161 -6.72 14.24 5.47
CA ALA A 161 -5.65 14.93 4.75
C ALA A 161 -5.95 16.44 4.63
N ILE A 162 -7.15 16.82 4.19
CA ILE A 162 -7.58 18.22 4.07
C ILE A 162 -7.61 18.90 5.44
N ALA A 163 -8.16 18.24 6.46
CA ALA A 163 -8.23 18.78 7.81
C ALA A 163 -6.84 19.08 8.40
N THR A 164 -5.85 18.23 8.09
CA THR A 164 -4.48 18.41 8.57
C THR A 164 -3.68 19.43 7.77
N GLN A 165 -3.94 19.57 6.46
CA GLN A 165 -3.21 20.51 5.61
C GLN A 165 -3.82 21.93 5.56
N PHE A 166 -5.16 22.03 5.46
CA PHE A 166 -5.89 23.28 5.25
C PHE A 166 -6.77 23.70 6.45
N GLY A 167 -6.71 22.93 7.53
CA GLY A 167 -7.41 23.21 8.78
C GLY A 167 -8.84 22.67 8.85
N ARG A 168 -9.43 22.82 10.04
CA ARG A 168 -10.67 22.14 10.45
C ARG A 168 -11.88 22.47 9.57
N VAL A 169 -12.01 23.73 9.12
CA VAL A 169 -13.17 24.18 8.33
C VAL A 169 -13.22 23.46 6.98
N HIS A 170 -12.11 23.40 6.26
CA HIS A 170 -12.01 22.69 4.99
C HIS A 170 -12.21 21.18 5.17
N GLY A 171 -11.71 20.62 6.29
CA GLY A 171 -11.94 19.24 6.66
C GLY A 171 -13.43 18.92 6.88
N ILE A 172 -14.13 19.73 7.66
CA ILE A 172 -15.58 19.57 7.91
C ILE A 172 -16.37 19.71 6.61
N ALA A 173 -16.03 20.69 5.76
CA ALA A 173 -16.67 20.85 4.46
C ALA A 173 -16.50 19.60 3.59
N CYS A 174 -15.28 19.04 3.52
CA CYS A 174 -15.03 17.79 2.81
C CYS A 174 -15.82 16.62 3.41
N PHE A 175 -15.88 16.50 4.74
CA PHE A 175 -16.64 15.46 5.40
C PHE A 175 -18.12 15.50 5.03
N VAL A 176 -18.74 16.69 5.05
CA VAL A 176 -20.14 16.86 4.66
C VAL A 176 -20.36 16.48 3.20
N VAL A 177 -19.46 16.87 2.31
CA VAL A 177 -19.52 16.51 0.88
C VAL A 177 -19.39 15.00 0.68
N GLU A 178 -18.40 14.36 1.30
CA GLU A 178 -18.18 12.92 1.20
C GLU A 178 -19.39 12.13 1.72
N ILE A 179 -19.89 12.46 2.92
CA ILE A 179 -21.07 11.80 3.48
C ILE A 179 -22.31 12.01 2.62
N ALA A 180 -22.51 13.22 2.07
CA ALA A 180 -23.61 13.47 1.14
C ALA A 180 -23.50 12.59 -0.11
N ILE A 181 -22.30 12.46 -0.69
CA ILE A 181 -22.05 11.59 -1.83
C ILE A 181 -22.26 10.12 -1.47
N VAL A 182 -21.84 9.67 -0.28
CA VAL A 182 -22.09 8.30 0.18
C VAL A 182 -23.59 8.03 0.25
N VAL A 183 -24.36 8.89 0.92
CA VAL A 183 -25.82 8.73 1.07
C VAL A 183 -26.53 8.76 -0.29
N LEU A 184 -26.15 9.68 -1.18
CA LEU A 184 -26.72 9.77 -2.52
C LEU A 184 -26.37 8.55 -3.37
N SER A 185 -25.12 8.09 -3.33
CA SER A 185 -24.66 6.90 -4.04
C SER A 185 -25.36 5.64 -3.54
N MET A 186 -25.53 5.48 -2.22
CA MET A 186 -26.28 4.36 -1.64
C MET A 186 -27.74 4.31 -2.10
N LYS A 187 -28.34 5.49 -2.38
CA LYS A 187 -29.71 5.58 -2.90
C LYS A 187 -29.78 5.35 -4.41
N ALA A 188 -28.83 5.89 -5.17
CA ALA A 188 -28.83 5.83 -6.64
C ALA A 188 -28.30 4.51 -7.20
N TRP A 189 -27.29 3.94 -6.55
CA TRP A 189 -26.58 2.72 -6.95
C TRP A 189 -26.32 1.83 -5.72
N PRO A 190 -27.35 1.14 -5.20
CA PRO A 190 -27.25 0.36 -3.97
C PRO A 190 -26.24 -0.81 -4.04
N ASP A 191 -25.98 -1.33 -5.24
CA ASP A 191 -25.08 -2.47 -5.44
C ASP A 191 -23.60 -2.09 -5.55
N GLN A 192 -23.29 -0.81 -5.75
CA GLN A 192 -21.92 -0.30 -5.90
C GLN A 192 -21.35 0.17 -4.58
N PHE A 193 -20.03 0.08 -4.41
CA PHE A 193 -19.37 0.63 -3.24
C PHE A 193 -19.42 2.17 -3.24
N PRO A 194 -20.19 2.80 -2.34
CA PRO A 194 -20.43 4.25 -2.39
C PRO A 194 -19.19 5.07 -2.05
N GLY A 195 -18.21 4.46 -1.36
CA GLY A 195 -16.99 5.14 -0.95
C GLY A 195 -16.10 5.53 -2.12
N ALA A 196 -16.15 4.84 -3.27
CA ALA A 196 -15.33 5.15 -4.43
C ALA A 196 -15.55 6.59 -4.92
N LEU A 197 -16.81 6.98 -5.14
CA LEU A 197 -17.18 8.33 -5.57
C LEU A 197 -16.89 9.40 -4.50
N ALA A 198 -17.09 9.06 -3.22
CA ALA A 198 -16.79 9.97 -2.12
C ALA A 198 -15.28 10.27 -2.04
N MET A 199 -14.44 9.24 -2.11
CA MET A 199 -12.98 9.40 -2.15
C MET A 199 -12.52 10.22 -3.35
N ALA A 200 -13.14 10.01 -4.51
CA ALA A 200 -12.86 10.79 -5.72
C ALA A 200 -13.06 12.28 -5.45
N ALA A 201 -14.22 12.65 -4.90
CA ALA A 201 -14.54 14.03 -4.57
C ALA A 201 -13.56 14.61 -3.54
N GLY A 202 -13.25 13.86 -2.48
CA GLY A 202 -12.31 14.28 -1.45
C GLY A 202 -10.89 14.52 -1.98
N VAL A 203 -10.36 13.61 -2.81
CA VAL A 203 -9.03 13.77 -3.43
C VAL A 203 -9.02 14.93 -4.42
N LEU A 204 -10.07 15.10 -5.23
CA LEU A 204 -10.19 16.25 -6.13
C LEU A 204 -10.25 17.58 -5.37
N MET A 205 -10.96 17.63 -4.24
CA MET A 205 -10.96 18.80 -3.35
C MET A 205 -9.57 19.08 -2.79
N LEU A 206 -8.85 18.06 -2.30
CA LEU A 206 -7.49 18.21 -1.78
C LEU A 206 -6.53 18.76 -2.85
N LEU A 207 -6.56 18.19 -4.06
CA LEU A 207 -5.74 18.64 -5.18
C LEU A 207 -6.11 20.07 -5.60
N GLY A 208 -7.41 20.39 -5.64
CA GLY A 208 -7.91 21.72 -5.94
C GLY A 208 -7.43 22.77 -4.93
N PHE A 209 -7.52 22.48 -3.63
CA PHE A 209 -7.01 23.37 -2.57
C PHE A 209 -5.49 23.53 -2.62
N SER A 210 -4.76 22.44 -2.88
CA SER A 210 -3.30 22.45 -2.99
C SER A 210 -2.83 23.29 -4.17
N LEU A 211 -3.45 23.12 -5.34
CA LEU A 211 -3.12 23.90 -6.52
C LEU A 211 -3.48 25.38 -6.34
N ALA A 212 -4.64 25.68 -5.75
CA ALA A 212 -5.06 27.05 -5.49
C ALA A 212 -4.11 27.76 -4.52
N LYS A 213 -3.59 27.05 -3.50
CA LYS A 213 -2.59 27.55 -2.55
C LYS A 213 -1.27 27.84 -3.27
N ASP A 214 -0.72 26.88 -4.01
CA ASP A 214 0.54 27.06 -4.76
C ASP A 214 0.45 28.24 -5.75
N LEU A 215 -0.67 28.37 -6.46
CA LEU A 215 -0.88 29.48 -7.40
C LEU A 215 -0.97 30.84 -6.69
N ARG A 216 -1.62 30.90 -5.52
CA ARG A 216 -1.73 32.12 -4.72
C ARG A 216 -0.37 32.55 -4.19
N GLU A 217 0.41 31.62 -3.64
CA GLU A 217 1.75 31.88 -3.12
C GLU A 217 2.72 32.34 -4.21
N ARG A 218 2.63 31.75 -5.42
CA ARG A 218 3.41 32.20 -6.58
C ARG A 218 3.02 33.61 -7.03
N ARG A 219 1.71 33.94 -7.02
CA ARG A 219 1.25 35.30 -7.36
C ARG A 219 1.74 36.32 -6.35
N THR A 220 1.68 36.01 -5.04
CA THR A 220 2.17 36.92 -3.99
C THR A 220 3.70 37.07 -4.06
N ALA A 221 4.45 35.99 -4.29
CA ALA A 221 5.90 36.04 -4.45
C ALA A 221 6.30 36.87 -5.69
N ARG A 222 5.58 36.73 -6.80
CA ARG A 222 5.81 37.53 -8.01
C ARG A 222 5.45 39.00 -7.82
N ALA A 223 4.38 39.29 -7.08
CA ALA A 223 3.99 40.66 -6.74
C ALA A 223 5.02 41.33 -5.80
N ALA A 224 5.52 40.59 -4.81
CA ALA A 224 6.58 41.06 -3.90
C ALA A 224 7.90 41.30 -4.64
N GLY A 225 8.34 40.37 -5.49
CA GLY A 225 9.56 40.53 -6.29
C GLY A 225 9.46 41.59 -7.40
N ALA A 226 8.25 41.94 -7.84
CA ALA A 226 8.01 43.07 -8.74
C ALA A 226 8.07 44.42 -8.00
N ALA A 227 7.61 44.48 -6.75
CA ALA A 227 7.73 45.65 -5.89
C ALA A 227 9.19 45.91 -5.48
N GLU A 228 9.94 44.86 -5.12
CA GLU A 228 11.36 44.96 -4.75
C GLU A 228 12.26 45.40 -5.92
N LYS A 229 11.91 45.00 -7.16
CA LYS A 229 12.59 45.48 -8.38
C LYS A 229 12.21 46.92 -8.78
N ALA A 230 11.07 47.43 -8.31
CA ALA A 230 10.66 48.82 -8.55
C ALA A 230 11.35 49.79 -7.57
N ASP A 231 11.74 49.32 -6.39
CA ASP A 231 12.37 50.12 -5.31
C ASP A 231 13.91 50.08 -5.31
N ALA A 232 14.56 49.46 -6.30
CA ALA A 232 16.02 49.37 -6.39
C ALA A 232 16.59 50.24 -7.54
N PRO A 233 17.06 51.49 -7.28
CA PRO A 233 17.80 52.25 -8.26
C PRO A 233 19.26 51.74 -8.34
N GLY A 234 19.62 51.13 -9.46
CA GLY A 234 21.00 51.21 -9.98
C GLY A 234 22.06 50.22 -9.47
N ALA A 235 21.78 48.92 -9.35
CA ALA A 235 22.84 47.92 -9.16
C ALA A 235 23.24 47.26 -10.51
N ALA A 236 24.49 47.48 -10.91
CA ALA A 236 25.11 46.99 -12.13
C ALA A 236 25.05 45.46 -12.27
N THR A 237 24.72 45.00 -13.48
CA THR A 237 24.78 43.59 -13.88
C THR A 237 26.23 43.22 -14.17
N ILE A 238 26.88 42.52 -13.24
CA ILE A 238 28.15 41.84 -13.51
C ILE A 238 27.81 40.51 -14.21
N PRO A 239 28.37 40.20 -15.40
CA PRO A 239 28.21 38.89 -16.00
C PRO A 239 28.93 37.86 -15.14
N ALA A 240 28.17 36.96 -14.50
CA ALA A 240 28.72 35.81 -13.81
C ALA A 240 29.09 34.73 -14.85
N ASP A 241 30.21 34.93 -15.54
CA ASP A 241 30.92 33.84 -16.21
C ASP A 241 31.59 32.99 -15.14
N GLY A 242 30.83 32.03 -14.64
CA GLY A 242 31.27 31.00 -13.73
C GLY A 242 30.21 29.93 -13.70
N LYS A 243 30.32 28.92 -14.58
CA LYS A 243 29.49 27.70 -14.51
C LYS A 243 29.51 27.23 -13.05
N PRO A 244 28.38 27.24 -12.33
CA PRO A 244 28.35 26.68 -10.99
C PRO A 244 28.77 25.22 -11.11
N ALA A 245 29.73 24.79 -10.29
CA ALA A 245 29.93 23.36 -10.07
C ALA A 245 28.55 22.78 -9.75
N GLY A 246 28.06 21.88 -10.61
CA GLY A 246 26.67 21.43 -10.56
C GLY A 246 26.31 20.94 -9.16
N ASP A 247 25.13 21.32 -8.68
CA ASP A 247 24.60 20.92 -7.37
C ASP A 247 24.84 19.41 -7.13
N PRO A 248 25.64 19.03 -6.10
CA PRO A 248 25.96 17.63 -5.81
C PRO A 248 24.72 16.74 -5.67
N VAL A 249 23.60 17.30 -5.19
CA VAL A 249 22.32 16.59 -5.06
C VAL A 249 21.70 16.34 -6.45
N ALA A 250 21.75 17.32 -7.34
CA ALA A 250 21.29 17.17 -8.72
C ALA A 250 22.14 16.14 -9.50
N SER A 251 23.45 16.10 -9.25
CA SER A 251 24.36 15.11 -9.81
C SER A 251 24.04 13.69 -9.34
N LEU A 252 23.77 13.52 -8.04
CA LEU A 252 23.38 12.23 -7.44
C LEU A 252 22.06 11.70 -8.03
N PHE A 253 21.03 12.55 -8.11
CA PHE A 253 19.74 12.17 -8.69
C PHE A 253 19.84 11.81 -10.17
N GLY A 254 20.71 12.50 -10.92
CA GLY A 254 21.01 12.17 -12.31
C GLY A 254 21.60 10.77 -12.45
N ALA A 255 22.62 10.44 -11.65
CA ALA A 255 23.29 9.14 -11.69
C ALA A 255 22.36 7.98 -11.31
N ASN A 256 21.54 8.17 -10.28
CA ASN A 256 20.56 7.18 -9.82
C ASN A 256 19.43 6.95 -10.82
N ALA A 257 18.91 8.02 -11.44
CA ALA A 257 17.92 7.89 -12.51
C ALA A 257 18.48 7.15 -13.73
N GLU A 258 19.73 7.45 -14.11
CA GLU A 258 20.41 6.78 -15.22
C GLU A 258 20.63 5.29 -14.93
N ARG A 259 21.01 4.93 -13.70
CA ARG A 259 21.10 3.52 -13.28
C ARG A 259 19.78 2.77 -13.51
N LEU A 260 18.65 3.37 -13.13
CA LEU A 260 17.34 2.77 -13.31
C LEU A 260 16.98 2.62 -14.80
N ARG A 261 17.27 3.64 -15.63
CA ARG A 261 17.05 3.58 -17.09
C ARG A 261 17.84 2.47 -17.78
N ARG A 262 19.06 2.18 -17.33
CA ARG A 262 19.85 1.06 -17.90
C ARG A 262 19.23 -0.32 -17.67
N HIS A 263 18.34 -0.44 -16.68
CA HIS A 263 17.69 -1.70 -16.32
C HIS A 263 16.21 -1.75 -16.73
N LEU A 264 15.78 -0.91 -17.68
CA LEU A 264 14.41 -0.90 -18.19
C LEU A 264 13.83 -2.28 -18.55
N PRO A 265 14.57 -3.23 -19.17
CA PRO A 265 14.03 -4.55 -19.45
C PRO A 265 13.55 -5.30 -18.20
N TRP A 266 14.21 -5.12 -17.06
CA TRP A 266 13.79 -5.72 -15.79
C TRP A 266 12.51 -5.08 -15.26
N PHE A 267 12.35 -3.76 -15.39
CA PHE A 267 11.13 -3.06 -14.99
C PHE A 267 9.95 -3.39 -15.91
N ALA A 268 10.19 -3.54 -17.21
CA ALA A 268 9.19 -4.00 -18.17
C ALA A 268 8.71 -5.43 -17.83
N LEU A 269 9.64 -6.34 -17.56
CA LEU A 269 9.32 -7.72 -17.16
C LEU A 269 8.55 -7.75 -15.83
N LEU A 270 8.98 -6.94 -14.86
CA LEU A 270 8.31 -6.79 -13.56
C LEU A 270 6.88 -6.28 -13.75
N GLY A 271 6.69 -5.25 -14.56
CA GLY A 271 5.36 -4.72 -14.88
C GLY A 271 4.46 -5.71 -15.60
N ALA A 272 5.01 -6.50 -16.53
CA ALA A 272 4.25 -7.56 -17.18
C ALA A 272 3.76 -8.61 -16.18
N ALA A 273 4.66 -9.12 -15.35
CA ALA A 273 4.35 -10.19 -14.41
C ALA A 273 3.37 -9.73 -13.32
N LEU A 274 3.56 -8.52 -12.77
CA LEU A 274 2.67 -7.94 -11.78
C LEU A 274 1.28 -7.68 -12.33
N ALA A 275 1.17 -7.04 -13.50
CA ALA A 275 -0.12 -6.75 -14.10
C ALA A 275 -0.87 -8.03 -14.49
N ALA A 276 -0.16 -9.06 -14.94
CA ALA A 276 -0.75 -10.38 -15.17
C ALA A 276 -1.34 -10.97 -13.88
N MET A 277 -0.60 -10.93 -12.77
CA MET A 277 -1.07 -11.44 -11.48
C MET A 277 -2.28 -10.66 -10.95
N VAL A 278 -2.29 -9.34 -11.10
CA VAL A 278 -3.41 -8.47 -10.68
C VAL A 278 -4.66 -8.75 -11.53
N ASN A 279 -4.53 -8.92 -12.84
CA ASN A 279 -5.65 -9.21 -13.74
C ASN A 279 -6.25 -10.60 -13.54
N LEU A 280 -5.53 -11.52 -12.90
CA LEU A 280 -6.07 -12.80 -12.43
C LEU A 280 -6.98 -12.64 -11.19
N HIS A 281 -7.13 -11.44 -10.65
CA HIS A 281 -7.99 -11.08 -9.51
C HIS A 281 -7.69 -11.84 -8.22
N ILE A 282 -6.47 -12.39 -8.11
CA ILE A 282 -5.97 -13.07 -6.92
C ILE A 282 -5.11 -12.17 -6.03
N PHE A 283 -4.88 -10.92 -6.44
CA PHE A 283 -3.96 -9.99 -5.78
C PHE A 283 -4.54 -8.57 -5.63
N GLY A 284 -4.63 -8.12 -4.38
CA GLY A 284 -5.07 -6.79 -3.97
C GLY A 284 -3.89 -5.83 -3.80
N GLY A 285 -4.05 -4.54 -4.11
CA GLY A 285 -3.00 -3.55 -3.86
C GLY A 285 -2.92 -3.05 -2.41
N GLY A 286 -4.05 -3.03 -1.71
CA GLY A 286 -4.26 -2.45 -0.40
C GLY A 286 -5.31 -3.18 0.43
N GLU A 287 -5.43 -2.83 1.71
CA GLU A 287 -6.31 -3.49 2.67
C GLU A 287 -7.78 -3.37 2.26
N ALA A 288 -8.20 -2.15 1.91
CA ALA A 288 -9.54 -1.87 1.40
C ALA A 288 -9.79 -2.57 0.06
N THR A 289 -8.83 -2.51 -0.87
CA THR A 289 -9.00 -3.13 -2.19
C THR A 289 -9.07 -4.65 -2.15
N SER A 290 -8.39 -5.32 -1.21
CA SER A 290 -8.46 -6.77 -1.09
C SER A 290 -9.88 -7.26 -0.84
N PHE A 291 -10.68 -6.52 -0.05
CA PHE A 291 -12.09 -6.83 0.16
C PHE A 291 -12.96 -6.54 -1.08
N LEU A 292 -12.67 -5.48 -1.83
CA LEU A 292 -13.38 -5.17 -3.08
C LEU A 292 -13.09 -6.20 -4.18
N VAL A 293 -11.82 -6.59 -4.33
CA VAL A 293 -11.40 -7.64 -5.27
C VAL A 293 -12.04 -8.98 -4.89
N ALA A 294 -12.08 -9.32 -3.61
CA ALA A 294 -12.76 -10.54 -3.13
C ALA A 294 -14.26 -10.55 -3.47
N LYS A 295 -14.91 -9.38 -3.45
CA LYS A 295 -16.32 -9.22 -3.85
C LYS A 295 -16.54 -9.23 -5.37
N GLY A 296 -15.50 -9.01 -6.17
CA GLY A 296 -15.60 -8.85 -7.63
C GLY A 296 -15.82 -7.41 -8.09
N ASP A 297 -15.74 -6.43 -7.18
CA ASP A 297 -15.95 -5.00 -7.45
C ASP A 297 -14.65 -4.36 -7.99
N TYR A 298 -14.19 -4.83 -9.16
CA TYR A 298 -12.89 -4.44 -9.71
C TYR A 298 -12.81 -2.97 -10.14
N GLY A 299 -13.93 -2.38 -10.56
CA GLY A 299 -14.01 -0.97 -10.94
C GLY A 299 -13.81 -0.04 -9.76
N GLU A 300 -14.38 -0.40 -8.61
CA GLU A 300 -14.24 0.32 -7.35
C GLU A 300 -12.86 0.08 -6.76
N ALA A 301 -12.34 -1.15 -6.80
CA ALA A 301 -10.97 -1.46 -6.40
C ALA A 301 -9.94 -0.62 -7.19
N ALA A 302 -10.11 -0.49 -8.50
CA ALA A 302 -9.27 0.35 -9.35
C ALA A 302 -9.31 1.82 -8.93
N GLN A 303 -10.50 2.37 -8.64
CA GLN A 303 -10.64 3.74 -8.17
C GLN A 303 -9.92 3.97 -6.83
N VAL A 304 -10.12 3.08 -5.86
CA VAL A 304 -9.48 3.14 -4.54
C VAL A 304 -7.96 3.18 -4.69
N ASP A 305 -7.38 2.27 -5.47
CA ASP A 305 -5.93 2.24 -5.68
C ASP A 305 -5.41 3.43 -6.49
N PHE A 306 -6.19 3.93 -7.46
CA PHE A 306 -5.84 5.14 -8.20
C PHE A 306 -5.76 6.37 -7.29
N TYR A 307 -6.73 6.55 -6.38
CA TYR A 307 -6.71 7.67 -5.44
C TYR A 307 -5.58 7.54 -4.42
N ARG A 308 -5.32 6.32 -3.97
CA ARG A 308 -4.22 6.01 -3.06
C ARG A 308 -2.86 6.33 -3.67
N ALA A 309 -2.68 6.13 -4.97
CA ALA A 309 -1.44 6.41 -5.69
C ALA A 309 -0.90 7.84 -5.45
N PHE A 310 -1.79 8.83 -5.33
CA PHE A 310 -1.40 10.22 -5.07
C PHE A 310 -0.71 10.42 -3.71
N GLY A 311 -0.96 9.55 -2.73
CA GLY A 311 -0.30 9.60 -1.43
C GLY A 311 1.10 9.02 -1.44
N PHE A 312 1.41 8.12 -2.39
CA PHE A 312 2.69 7.42 -2.45
C PHE A 312 3.61 7.95 -3.54
N LEU A 313 3.08 8.53 -4.62
CA LEU A 313 3.86 8.94 -5.79
C LEU A 313 5.04 9.86 -5.46
N PRO A 314 4.88 10.95 -4.68
CA PRO A 314 6.00 11.77 -4.27
C PRO A 314 7.06 11.07 -3.43
N LEU A 315 6.65 10.21 -2.48
CA LEU A 315 7.57 9.42 -1.68
C LEU A 315 8.38 8.47 -2.57
N ILE A 316 7.70 7.74 -3.45
CA ILE A 316 8.34 6.77 -4.35
C ILE A 316 9.31 7.49 -5.30
N ALA A 317 8.89 8.61 -5.89
CA ALA A 317 9.72 9.36 -6.83
C ALA A 317 11.00 9.89 -6.16
N THR A 318 10.85 10.53 -5.00
CA THR A 318 11.98 11.13 -4.28
C THR A 318 12.92 10.08 -3.71
N THR A 319 12.40 9.01 -3.11
CA THR A 319 13.22 7.93 -2.55
C THR A 319 13.91 7.13 -3.64
N ALA A 320 13.28 6.91 -4.81
CA ALA A 320 13.93 6.24 -5.92
C ALA A 320 15.06 7.07 -6.57
N LEU A 321 14.87 8.37 -6.68
CA LEU A 321 15.95 9.27 -7.14
C LEU A 321 17.08 9.37 -6.11
N ALA A 322 16.76 9.30 -4.82
CA ALA A 322 17.76 9.35 -3.74
C ALA A 322 18.56 8.05 -3.64
N SER A 323 17.93 6.88 -3.75
CA SER A 323 18.61 5.60 -3.54
C SER A 323 19.06 4.89 -4.82
N GLY A 324 18.49 5.28 -5.96
CA GLY A 324 18.67 4.57 -7.22
C GLY A 324 17.95 3.22 -7.28
N ALA A 325 17.08 2.89 -6.32
CA ALA A 325 16.23 1.69 -6.33
C ALA A 325 14.75 2.08 -6.41
N TYR A 326 13.95 1.39 -7.22
CA TYR A 326 12.55 1.74 -7.49
C TYR A 326 11.56 0.92 -6.65
N GLN A 327 10.27 1.28 -6.70
CA GLN A 327 9.18 0.55 -6.02
C GLN A 327 8.76 -0.65 -6.88
N ILE A 328 8.59 -1.84 -6.27
CA ILE A 328 8.22 -3.07 -6.98
C ILE A 328 6.93 -2.86 -7.79
N VAL A 329 5.96 -2.17 -7.20
CA VAL A 329 4.64 -1.92 -7.81
C VAL A 329 4.55 -0.59 -8.56
N GLY A 330 5.69 0.02 -8.85
CA GLY A 330 5.76 1.33 -9.50
C GLY A 330 5.12 2.44 -8.67
N PHE A 331 4.52 3.44 -9.34
CA PHE A 331 3.69 4.45 -8.68
C PHE A 331 2.30 3.93 -8.30
N THR A 332 2.11 2.61 -8.19
CA THR A 332 0.86 1.91 -7.87
C THR A 332 -0.24 1.99 -8.94
N PHE A 333 -0.03 2.72 -10.05
CA PHE A 333 -0.97 2.75 -11.18
C PHE A 333 -1.11 1.41 -11.91
N ILE A 334 -0.23 0.45 -11.63
CA ILE A 334 -0.32 -0.90 -12.17
C ILE A 334 -1.60 -1.61 -11.73
N TYR A 335 -2.10 -1.31 -10.53
CA TYR A 335 -3.33 -1.89 -9.99
C TYR A 335 -4.57 -1.48 -10.78
N PRO A 336 -4.94 -0.18 -10.87
CA PRO A 336 -6.10 0.23 -11.64
C PRO A 336 -6.02 -0.18 -13.11
N LEU A 337 -4.83 -0.11 -13.71
CA LEU A 337 -4.61 -0.56 -15.07
C LEU A 337 -4.96 -2.05 -15.24
N ALA A 338 -4.44 -2.91 -14.36
CA ALA A 338 -4.57 -4.34 -14.49
C ALA A 338 -5.96 -4.86 -14.06
N TYR A 339 -6.60 -4.25 -13.07
CA TYR A 339 -7.98 -4.57 -12.70
C TYR A 339 -8.97 -4.31 -13.84
N LEU A 340 -8.74 -3.24 -14.62
CA LEU A 340 -9.62 -2.84 -15.71
C LEU A 340 -9.23 -3.44 -17.07
N ALA A 341 -8.10 -4.14 -17.15
CA ALA A 341 -7.65 -4.72 -18.40
C ALA A 341 -8.56 -5.88 -18.84
N PRO A 342 -8.87 -6.00 -20.15
CA PRO A 342 -9.83 -6.98 -20.64
C PRO A 342 -9.34 -8.43 -20.55
N ASN A 343 -8.02 -8.64 -20.53
CA ASN A 343 -7.40 -9.96 -20.38
C ASN A 343 -5.94 -9.85 -19.92
N VAL A 344 -5.38 -10.98 -19.48
CA VAL A 344 -4.04 -11.08 -18.89
C VAL A 344 -2.95 -10.61 -19.85
N ALA A 345 -3.08 -10.87 -21.15
CA ALA A 345 -2.07 -10.45 -22.13
C ALA A 345 -2.05 -8.92 -22.29
N VAL A 346 -3.22 -8.29 -22.40
CA VAL A 346 -3.34 -6.82 -22.44
C VAL A 346 -2.86 -6.21 -21.13
N ALA A 347 -3.19 -6.82 -19.99
CA ALA A 347 -2.70 -6.39 -18.68
C ALA A 347 -1.16 -6.45 -18.63
N ALA A 348 -0.56 -7.56 -19.05
CA ALA A 348 0.89 -7.75 -19.05
C ALA A 348 1.61 -6.73 -19.95
N VAL A 349 1.13 -6.52 -21.18
CA VAL A 349 1.71 -5.52 -22.09
C VAL A 349 1.55 -4.12 -21.51
N GLY A 350 0.35 -3.79 -21.02
CA GLY A 350 0.06 -2.52 -20.38
C GLY A 350 0.95 -2.26 -19.17
N GLY A 351 1.14 -3.25 -18.30
CA GLY A 351 1.98 -3.17 -17.11
C GLY A 351 3.45 -2.97 -17.46
N ALA A 352 3.96 -3.68 -18.48
CA ALA A 352 5.32 -3.49 -18.98
C ALA A 352 5.56 -2.08 -19.52
N VAL A 353 4.61 -1.58 -20.33
CA VAL A 353 4.65 -0.22 -20.86
C VAL A 353 4.58 0.79 -19.73
N LEU A 354 3.65 0.62 -18.79
CA LEU A 354 3.45 1.52 -17.66
C LEU A 354 4.74 1.68 -16.85
N LEU A 355 5.33 0.59 -16.35
CA LEU A 355 6.54 0.67 -15.52
C LEU A 355 7.74 1.22 -16.29
N THR A 356 7.83 0.92 -17.59
CA THR A 356 8.85 1.51 -18.47
C THR A 356 8.69 3.03 -18.53
N LEU A 357 7.47 3.51 -18.77
CA LEU A 357 7.16 4.94 -18.85
C LEU A 357 7.38 5.65 -17.51
N GLU A 358 7.01 5.02 -16.40
CA GLU A 358 7.25 5.58 -15.06
C GLU A 358 8.74 5.82 -14.79
N ILE A 359 9.60 4.84 -15.09
CA ILE A 359 11.06 4.97 -14.94
C ILE A 359 11.62 6.08 -15.84
N LEU A 360 11.15 6.17 -17.09
CA LEU A 360 11.55 7.23 -18.01
C LEU A 360 11.14 8.61 -17.50
N ALA A 361 9.91 8.73 -16.97
CA ALA A 361 9.33 9.94 -16.43
C ALA A 361 9.87 10.34 -15.05
N LEU A 362 10.56 9.45 -14.33
CA LEU A 362 10.98 9.63 -12.94
C LEU A 362 11.71 10.95 -12.68
N SER A 363 12.69 11.33 -13.53
CA SER A 363 13.41 12.59 -13.38
C SER A 363 12.55 13.82 -13.65
N TYR A 364 11.56 13.71 -14.54
CA TYR A 364 10.62 14.80 -14.82
C TYR A 364 9.66 15.00 -13.65
N ILE A 365 9.11 13.89 -13.13
CA ILE A 365 8.22 13.90 -11.96
C ILE A 365 8.96 14.46 -10.75
N GLY A 366 10.20 14.02 -10.49
CA GLY A 366 11.01 14.57 -9.39
C GLY A 366 11.23 16.09 -9.48
N LYS A 367 11.50 16.61 -10.69
CA LYS A 367 11.60 18.06 -10.91
C LYS A 367 10.27 18.78 -10.72
N GLY A 368 9.17 18.21 -11.23
CA GLY A 368 7.83 18.77 -11.08
C GLY A 368 7.40 18.87 -9.62
N LEU A 369 7.66 17.84 -8.82
CA LEU A 369 7.38 17.81 -7.39
C LEU A 369 8.24 18.82 -6.61
N ALA A 370 9.49 19.05 -7.03
CA ALA A 370 10.31 20.10 -6.44
C ALA A 370 9.75 21.52 -6.70
N MET A 371 9.00 21.71 -7.79
CA MET A 371 8.36 22.98 -8.12
C MET A 371 6.99 23.18 -7.47
N LEU A 372 6.35 22.14 -6.94
CA LEU A 372 4.99 22.17 -6.39
C LEU A 372 4.97 21.67 -4.93
N PRO A 373 5.47 22.48 -3.98
CA PRO A 373 5.62 22.06 -2.59
C PRO A 373 4.28 21.67 -1.95
N SER A 374 3.19 22.41 -2.18
CA SER A 374 1.90 22.07 -1.55
C SER A 374 1.32 20.75 -2.05
N ILE A 375 1.61 20.32 -3.28
CA ILE A 375 1.19 19.00 -3.80
C ILE A 375 2.01 17.88 -3.16
N ARG A 376 3.32 18.10 -2.97
CA ARG A 376 4.15 17.16 -2.22
C ARG A 376 3.66 17.03 -0.77
N ASP A 377 3.39 18.14 -0.11
CA ASP A 377 2.86 18.15 1.26
C ASP A 377 1.49 17.45 1.32
N ALA A 378 0.61 17.70 0.34
CA ALA A 378 -0.69 17.04 0.24
C ALA A 378 -0.56 15.51 0.16
N SER A 379 0.42 15.01 -0.59
CA SER A 379 0.71 13.58 -0.65
C SER A 379 1.16 13.02 0.70
N ASP A 380 2.05 13.70 1.43
CA ASP A 380 2.47 13.27 2.76
C ASP A 380 1.30 13.25 3.75
N HIS A 381 0.43 14.26 3.68
CA HIS A 381 -0.82 14.29 4.44
C HIS A 381 -1.77 13.16 4.05
N LEU A 382 -1.88 12.83 2.76
CA LEU A 382 -2.68 11.71 2.26
C LEU A 382 -2.17 10.38 2.80
N ARG A 383 -0.85 10.12 2.69
CA ARG A 383 -0.23 8.88 3.19
C ARG A 383 -0.45 8.71 4.70
N ASN A 384 -0.25 9.79 5.47
CA ASN A 384 -0.46 9.76 6.90
C ASN A 384 -1.94 9.57 7.27
N ALA A 385 -2.86 10.17 6.50
CA ALA A 385 -4.30 10.00 6.67
C ALA A 385 -4.76 8.56 6.36
N ILE A 386 -4.22 7.95 5.30
CA ILE A 386 -4.42 6.54 4.96
C ILE A 386 -4.00 5.65 6.13
N GLY A 387 -2.79 5.84 6.66
CA GLY A 387 -2.32 5.07 7.82
C GLY A 387 -3.24 5.21 9.04
N LYS A 388 -3.62 6.44 9.40
CA LYS A 388 -4.50 6.71 10.56
C LYS A 388 -5.90 6.11 10.42
N THR A 389 -6.50 6.25 9.23
CA THR A 389 -7.85 5.70 8.98
C THR A 389 -7.82 4.19 9.05
N LEU A 390 -6.82 3.54 8.44
CA LEU A 390 -6.63 2.09 8.53
C LEU A 390 -6.35 1.59 9.95
N GLU A 391 -5.49 2.26 10.72
CA GLU A 391 -5.21 1.88 12.12
C GLU A 391 -6.50 1.77 12.94
N ILE A 392 -7.37 2.76 12.82
CA ILE A 392 -8.63 2.81 13.56
C ILE A 392 -9.63 1.80 12.99
N ALA A 393 -9.75 1.72 11.67
CA ALA A 393 -10.70 0.83 10.99
C ALA A 393 -10.41 -0.65 11.26
N ILE A 394 -9.13 -1.03 11.19
CA ILE A 394 -8.66 -2.38 11.48
C ILE A 394 -8.93 -2.75 12.94
N LEU A 395 -8.77 -1.81 13.89
CA LEU A 395 -9.11 -2.05 15.30
C LEU A 395 -10.61 -2.30 15.48
N PHE A 396 -11.48 -1.45 14.93
CA PHE A 396 -12.92 -1.67 15.01
C PHE A 396 -13.34 -2.98 14.33
N GLY A 397 -12.75 -3.28 13.18
CA GLY A 397 -12.92 -4.55 12.49
C GLY A 397 -12.52 -5.76 13.35
N ALA A 398 -11.35 -5.70 13.99
CA ALA A 398 -10.86 -6.77 14.85
C ALA A 398 -11.78 -7.00 16.05
N ILE A 399 -12.32 -5.94 16.66
CA ILE A 399 -13.29 -6.05 17.75
C ILE A 399 -14.63 -6.63 17.25
N ALA A 400 -15.08 -6.27 16.05
CA ALA A 400 -16.28 -6.85 15.44
C ALA A 400 -16.09 -8.35 15.18
N ALA A 401 -14.95 -8.75 14.61
CA ALA A 401 -14.58 -10.16 14.42
C ALA A 401 -14.55 -10.91 15.76
N ALA A 402 -13.95 -10.30 16.78
CA ALA A 402 -13.87 -10.87 18.13
C ALA A 402 -15.25 -11.13 18.75
N ALA A 403 -16.17 -10.17 18.58
CA ALA A 403 -17.55 -10.29 19.04
C ALA A 403 -18.27 -11.45 18.35
N LYS A 404 -18.05 -11.65 17.04
CA LYS A 404 -18.61 -12.77 16.28
C LYS A 404 -18.04 -14.13 16.71
N MET A 405 -16.75 -14.20 17.04
CA MET A 405 -16.10 -15.46 17.46
C MET A 405 -16.50 -15.94 18.85
N GLY A 406 -16.53 -15.02 19.82
CA GLY A 406 -16.69 -15.40 21.23
C GLY A 406 -17.37 -14.35 22.09
N GLY A 407 -18.08 -13.41 21.49
CA GLY A 407 -18.87 -12.40 22.21
C GLY A 407 -17.99 -11.57 23.14
N GLY A 408 -18.43 -11.42 24.39
CA GLY A 408 -17.68 -10.68 25.40
C GLY A 408 -16.29 -11.25 25.69
N LEU A 409 -16.14 -12.58 25.67
CA LEU A 409 -14.83 -13.23 25.86
C LEU A 409 -13.90 -12.96 24.68
N GLY A 410 -14.40 -13.07 23.46
CA GLY A 410 -13.65 -12.73 22.25
C GLY A 410 -13.16 -11.29 22.29
N ILE A 411 -14.04 -10.33 22.61
CA ILE A 411 -13.68 -8.91 22.76
C ILE A 411 -12.62 -8.71 23.83
N ALA A 412 -12.75 -9.37 24.99
CA ALA A 412 -11.78 -9.27 26.07
C ALA A 412 -10.40 -9.80 25.65
N LEU A 413 -10.34 -10.90 24.89
CA LEU A 413 -9.09 -11.46 24.37
C LEU A 413 -8.46 -10.55 23.32
N VAL A 414 -9.18 -10.19 22.26
CA VAL A 414 -8.63 -9.37 21.16
C VAL A 414 -8.29 -7.95 21.64
N GLY A 415 -9.21 -7.32 22.36
CA GLY A 415 -8.98 -6.00 22.95
C GLY A 415 -7.87 -6.03 24.00
N GLY A 416 -7.83 -7.06 24.83
CA GLY A 416 -6.77 -7.26 25.83
C GLY A 416 -5.38 -7.42 25.18
N LEU A 417 -5.26 -8.24 24.13
CA LEU A 417 -4.02 -8.39 23.36
C LEU A 417 -3.58 -7.09 22.70
N TYR A 418 -4.52 -6.33 22.13
CA TYR A 418 -4.23 -5.02 21.54
C TYR A 418 -3.73 -4.01 22.59
N LEU A 419 -4.41 -3.93 23.74
CA LEU A 419 -4.02 -3.05 24.85
C LEU A 419 -2.67 -3.47 25.45
N LEU A 420 -2.42 -4.78 25.58
CA LEU A 420 -1.13 -5.31 26.02
C LEU A 420 -0.03 -4.89 25.04
N ASN A 421 -0.25 -5.02 23.74
CA ASN A 421 0.68 -4.57 22.72
C ASN A 421 0.99 -3.06 22.85
N GLU A 422 -0.01 -2.20 23.09
CA GLU A 422 0.23 -0.77 23.36
C GLU A 422 1.06 -0.55 24.63
N SER A 423 0.77 -1.28 25.71
CA SER A 423 1.48 -1.15 26.99
C SER A 423 2.93 -1.64 26.95
N LEU A 424 3.24 -2.62 26.09
CA LEU A 424 4.57 -3.20 25.92
C LEU A 424 5.45 -2.42 24.93
N GLY A 425 5.04 -1.21 24.54
CA GLY A 425 5.80 -0.38 23.59
C GLY A 425 5.63 -0.79 22.13
N ARG A 426 4.52 -1.46 21.79
CA ARG A 426 4.12 -1.85 20.42
C ARG A 426 5.12 -2.78 19.74
N PRO A 427 5.40 -3.98 20.31
CA PRO A 427 6.20 -4.99 19.63
C PRO A 427 5.61 -5.37 18.27
N ILE A 428 4.28 -5.32 18.12
CA ILE A 428 3.56 -5.44 16.85
C ILE A 428 3.07 -4.05 16.43
N VAL A 429 3.32 -3.68 15.17
CA VAL A 429 2.84 -2.42 14.60
C VAL A 429 1.32 -2.34 14.62
N ARG A 430 0.75 -1.14 14.82
CA ARG A 430 -0.70 -0.95 15.05
C ARG A 430 -1.59 -1.53 13.97
N LEU A 431 -1.21 -1.36 12.70
CA LEU A 431 -1.95 -1.94 11.56
C LEU A 431 -2.02 -3.47 11.63
N ALA A 432 -1.00 -4.12 12.19
CA ALA A 432 -0.89 -5.56 12.29
C ALA A 432 -1.41 -6.11 13.63
N ALA A 433 -1.54 -5.27 14.66
CA ALA A 433 -1.91 -5.72 16.00
C ALA A 433 -3.34 -6.28 16.07
N GLY A 434 -4.29 -5.63 15.39
CA GLY A 434 -5.70 -6.08 15.35
C GLY A 434 -5.88 -7.47 14.72
N PRO A 435 -5.50 -7.67 13.44
CA PRO A 435 -5.66 -8.96 12.76
C PRO A 435 -4.87 -10.08 13.45
N ALA A 436 -3.64 -9.80 13.91
CA ALA A 436 -2.86 -10.76 14.67
C ALA A 436 -3.57 -11.18 15.97
N ALA A 437 -4.15 -10.23 16.71
CA ALA A 437 -4.89 -10.52 17.92
C ALA A 437 -6.13 -11.39 17.65
N VAL A 438 -6.82 -11.18 16.52
CA VAL A 438 -7.96 -12.03 16.12
C VAL A 438 -7.51 -13.48 15.87
N VAL A 439 -6.41 -13.68 15.14
CA VAL A 439 -5.87 -15.03 14.88
C VAL A 439 -5.48 -15.72 16.20
N VAL A 440 -4.73 -15.03 17.07
CA VAL A 440 -4.31 -15.58 18.36
C VAL A 440 -5.52 -15.90 19.26
N ALA A 441 -6.50 -15.00 19.32
CA ALA A 441 -7.72 -15.23 20.08
C ALA A 441 -8.55 -16.38 19.50
N GLY A 442 -8.61 -16.55 18.18
CA GLY A 442 -9.28 -17.66 17.53
C GLY A 442 -8.67 -19.01 17.87
N ILE A 443 -7.34 -19.09 17.87
CA ILE A 443 -6.61 -20.27 18.34
C ILE A 443 -6.92 -20.53 19.82
N ALA A 444 -6.86 -19.49 20.67
CA ALA A 444 -7.13 -19.62 22.10
C ALA A 444 -8.56 -20.09 22.40
N LEU A 445 -9.56 -19.55 21.70
CA LEU A 445 -10.97 -19.95 21.86
C LEU A 445 -11.21 -21.40 21.45
N ASN A 446 -10.54 -21.88 20.40
CA ASN A 446 -10.59 -23.29 20.01
C ASN A 446 -9.96 -24.19 21.08
N VAL A 447 -8.84 -23.80 21.67
CA VAL A 447 -8.22 -24.54 22.79
C VAL A 447 -9.16 -24.56 24.00
N LEU A 448 -9.76 -23.42 24.36
CA LEU A 448 -10.74 -23.36 25.46
C LEU A 448 -11.96 -24.23 25.20
N HIS A 449 -12.40 -24.33 23.94
CA HIS A 449 -13.48 -25.21 23.56
C HIS A 449 -13.11 -26.69 23.77
N TRP A 450 -11.92 -27.11 23.36
CA TRP A 450 -11.44 -28.48 23.58
C TRP A 450 -11.21 -28.83 25.06
N LEU A 451 -11.07 -27.83 25.91
CA LEU A 451 -11.02 -27.99 27.37
C LEU A 451 -12.41 -27.92 28.04
N ASP A 452 -13.50 -27.86 27.26
CA ASP A 452 -14.88 -27.68 27.72
C ASP A 452 -15.11 -26.38 28.53
N LEU A 453 -14.21 -25.39 28.39
CA LEU A 453 -14.28 -24.09 29.08
C LEU A 453 -15.00 -23.02 28.24
N PHE A 454 -15.27 -23.29 26.96
CA PHE A 454 -15.90 -22.36 26.06
C PHE A 454 -16.86 -23.07 25.10
N THR A 455 -18.04 -22.47 24.89
CA THR A 455 -19.00 -22.90 23.87
C THR A 455 -18.97 -21.89 22.72
N PRO A 456 -18.59 -22.31 21.50
CA PRO A 456 -18.61 -21.46 20.32
C PRO A 456 -19.98 -20.82 20.14
N LEU A 457 -19.98 -19.52 19.88
CA LEU A 457 -21.18 -18.86 19.42
C LEU A 457 -21.47 -19.42 18.04
N LYS A 458 -22.57 -20.17 17.90
CA LYS A 458 -23.03 -20.58 16.57
C LYS A 458 -23.36 -19.30 15.80
N GLY A 459 -22.61 -19.06 14.72
CA GLY A 459 -22.93 -18.07 13.69
C GLY A 459 -24.23 -18.42 12.98
#